data_AF-A0A2V9HUR6-F1
#
_entry.id   AF-A0A2V9HUR6-F1
#
_cell.length_a   1.000
_cell.length_b   1.000
_cell.length_c   1.000
_cell.angle_alpha   90.00
_cell.angle_beta   90.00
_cell.angle_gamma   90.00
#
_symmetry.space_group_name_H-M   'P 1'
#
loop_
_entity.id
_entity.type
_entity.pdbx_description
1 polymer ?
#
loop_
_entity_poly.entity_id
_entity_poly.type
_entity_poly.pdbx_seq_one_letter_code
_entity_poly.pdbx_strand_id
1 'polypeptide(L)'
;MEIAATVSAFLTHVRVEKGLSSNTVSAYRRDLVKFDEFARKRKLSLEAVSRDDLVDFLAGLYRQKLESKTVARHLVTLRNFFRFAQIQDLISEDPSVNLESP
;
A
#
# COMPACT_ATOMS: atom_id res chain seq x y z
N MET A 1 1.97 15.06 -0.93
CA MET A 1 1.61 14.65 0.46
C MET A 1 2.49 13.49 0.96
N GLU A 2 2.72 13.40 2.28
CA GLU A 2 3.52 12.32 2.89
C GLU A 2 2.73 11.00 2.99
N ILE A 3 3.34 9.88 2.57
CA ILE A 3 2.71 8.55 2.59
C ILE A 3 2.27 8.15 4.01
N ALA A 4 3.11 8.39 5.02
CA ALA A 4 2.82 8.06 6.42
C ALA A 4 1.53 8.72 6.97
N ALA A 5 1.24 9.95 6.56
CA ALA A 5 0.01 10.64 6.97
C ALA A 5 -1.23 9.95 6.36
N THR A 6 -1.17 9.64 5.07
CA THR A 6 -2.23 8.93 4.34
C THR A 6 -2.44 7.52 4.89
N VAL A 7 -1.37 6.81 5.28
CA VAL A 7 -1.47 5.50 5.93
C VAL A 7 -2.32 5.57 7.20
N SER A 8 -2.11 6.59 8.03
CA SER A 8 -2.88 6.76 9.27
C SER A 8 -4.37 7.03 9.01
N ALA A 9 -4.67 7.87 8.02
CA ALA A 9 -6.03 8.14 7.57
C ALA A 9 -6.71 6.87 7.02
N PHE A 10 -6.02 6.14 6.14
CA PHE A 10 -6.51 4.89 5.56
C PHE A 10 -6.82 3.84 6.64
N LEU A 11 -5.91 3.61 7.59
CA LEU A 11 -6.10 2.63 8.67
C LEU A 11 -7.29 2.99 9.57
N THR A 12 -7.54 4.29 9.76
CA THR A 12 -8.73 4.78 10.48
C THR A 12 -9.99 4.50 9.66
N HIS A 13 -9.99 4.86 8.38
CA HIS A 13 -11.10 4.61 7.45
C HIS A 13 -11.49 3.13 7.41
N VAL A 14 -10.54 2.21 7.18
CA VAL A 14 -10.88 0.79 7.07
C VAL A 14 -11.31 0.16 8.40
N ARG A 15 -10.89 0.74 9.54
CA ARG A 15 -11.35 0.29 10.86
C ARG A 15 -12.76 0.77 11.17
N VAL A 16 -13.02 2.07 10.97
CA VAL A 16 -14.25 2.73 11.42
C VAL A 16 -15.36 2.57 10.39
N GLU A 17 -15.08 2.88 9.12
CA GLU A 17 -16.10 2.93 8.08
C GLU A 17 -16.32 1.57 7.41
N LYS A 18 -15.25 0.79 7.22
CA LYS A 18 -15.34 -0.57 6.64
C LYS A 18 -15.51 -1.68 7.70
N GLY A 19 -15.39 -1.35 8.98
CA GLY A 19 -15.55 -2.31 10.08
C GLY A 19 -14.57 -3.49 10.03
N LEU A 20 -13.39 -3.33 9.43
CA LEU A 20 -12.42 -4.43 9.33
C LEU A 20 -11.91 -4.83 10.71
N SER A 21 -11.70 -6.14 10.89
CA SER A 21 -11.19 -6.70 12.14
C SER A 21 -9.84 -6.07 12.54
N SER A 22 -9.56 -6.01 13.84
CA SER A 22 -8.28 -5.53 14.38
C SER A 22 -7.07 -6.28 13.78
N ASN A 23 -7.24 -7.58 13.50
CA ASN A 23 -6.23 -8.41 12.85
C ASN A 23 -5.94 -7.96 11.42
N THR A 24 -7.00 -7.67 10.64
CA THR A 24 -6.86 -7.15 9.27
C THR A 24 -6.23 -5.77 9.25
N VAL A 25 -6.66 -4.86 10.13
CA VAL A 25 -6.07 -3.50 10.24
C VAL A 25 -4.60 -3.58 10.63
N SER A 26 -4.24 -4.46 11.56
CA SER A 26 -2.84 -4.65 11.98
C SER A 26 -1.99 -5.25 10.87
N ALA A 27 -2.56 -6.15 10.07
CA ALA A 27 -1.92 -6.70 8.87
C ALA A 27 -1.66 -5.61 7.83
N TYR A 28 -2.64 -4.77 7.52
CA TYR A 28 -2.48 -3.65 6.59
C TYR A 28 -1.46 -2.63 7.09
N ARG A 29 -1.45 -2.33 8.39
CA ARG A 29 -0.44 -1.45 8.99
C ARG A 29 0.97 -1.96 8.74
N ARG A 30 1.25 -3.24 9.03
CA ARG A 30 2.59 -3.83 8.82
C ARG A 30 3.00 -3.77 7.35
N ASP A 31 2.05 -4.00 6.44
CA ASP A 31 2.33 -3.99 5.02
C ASP A 31 2.68 -2.58 4.52
N LEU A 32 1.91 -1.58 4.96
CA LEU A 32 2.10 -0.17 4.59
C LEU A 32 3.35 0.46 5.22
N VAL A 33 3.75 0.03 6.42
CA VAL A 33 5.03 0.45 7.02
C VAL A 33 6.20 0.01 6.12
N LYS A 34 6.21 -1.25 5.67
CA LYS A 34 7.24 -1.73 4.74
C LYS A 34 7.24 -0.98 3.42
N PHE A 35 6.07 -0.61 2.92
CA PHE A 35 5.97 0.19 1.70
C PHE A 35 6.47 1.63 1.90
N ASP A 36 6.10 2.29 3.01
CA ASP A 36 6.61 3.64 3.35
C ASP A 36 8.14 3.64 3.45
N GLU A 37 8.74 2.63 4.08
CA GLU A 37 10.20 2.47 4.12
C GLU A 37 10.83 2.34 2.72
N PHE A 38 10.19 1.59 1.81
CA PHE A 38 10.64 1.46 0.43
C PHE A 38 10.54 2.81 -0.31
N ALA A 39 9.40 3.50 -0.20
CA ALA A 39 9.16 4.78 -0.85
C ALA A 39 10.12 5.86 -0.35
N ARG A 40 10.37 5.92 0.97
CA ARG A 40 11.37 6.84 1.58
C ARG A 40 12.77 6.61 1.03
N LYS A 41 13.21 5.37 0.87
CA LYS A 41 14.53 5.04 0.28
C LYS A 41 14.64 5.53 -1.17
N ARG A 42 13.54 5.52 -1.92
CA ARG A 42 13.46 6.06 -3.29
C ARG A 42 13.11 7.54 -3.37
N LYS A 43 12.90 8.22 -2.23
CA LYS A 43 12.44 9.61 -2.13
C LYS A 43 11.13 9.86 -2.88
N LEU A 44 10.24 8.88 -2.89
CA LEU A 44 8.93 8.98 -3.53
C LEU A 44 7.93 9.64 -2.57
N SER A 45 7.19 10.63 -3.07
CA SER A 45 5.97 11.14 -2.44
C SER A 45 4.77 10.28 -2.86
N LEU A 46 3.63 10.43 -2.18
CA LEU A 46 2.41 9.68 -2.49
C LEU A 46 1.99 9.81 -3.96
N GLU A 47 2.02 11.04 -4.49
CA GLU A 47 1.62 11.39 -5.86
C GLU A 47 2.64 10.94 -6.92
N ALA A 48 3.90 10.74 -6.52
CA ALA A 48 4.97 10.33 -7.41
C ALA A 48 5.10 8.80 -7.55
N VAL A 49 4.36 8.02 -6.76
CA VAL A 49 4.39 6.56 -6.86
C VAL A 49 3.81 6.13 -8.20
N SER A 50 4.63 5.44 -9.00
CA SER A 50 4.23 4.84 -10.27
C SER A 50 3.85 3.36 -10.12
N ARG A 51 3.23 2.80 -11.16
CA ARG A 51 2.99 1.35 -11.24
C ARG A 51 4.30 0.54 -11.13
N ASP A 52 5.36 1.02 -11.77
CA ASP A 52 6.66 0.32 -11.78
C ASP A 52 7.28 0.29 -10.38
N ASP A 53 7.09 1.33 -9.57
CA ASP A 53 7.51 1.32 -8.17
C ASP A 53 6.77 0.25 -7.34
N LEU A 54 5.48 0.03 -7.61
CA LEU A 54 4.71 -1.02 -6.95
C LEU A 54 5.18 -2.42 -7.37
N VAL A 55 5.45 -2.61 -8.66
CA VAL A 55 6.00 -3.86 -9.20
C VAL A 55 7.37 -4.14 -8.57
N ASP A 56 8.26 -3.15 -8.54
CA ASP A 56 9.59 -3.25 -7.94
C ASP A 56 9.53 -3.59 -6.45
N PHE A 57 8.59 -2.98 -5.72
CA PHE A 57 8.36 -3.28 -4.31
C PHE A 57 7.93 -4.74 -4.11
N LEU A 58 6.91 -5.20 -4.86
CA LEU A 58 6.41 -6.59 -4.76
C LEU A 58 7.48 -7.61 -5.16
N ALA A 59 8.24 -7.34 -6.23
CA ALA A 59 9.39 -8.16 -6.63
C ALA A 59 10.49 -8.18 -5.55
N GLY A 60 10.71 -7.06 -4.87
CA GLY A 60 11.58 -6.97 -3.69
C GLY A 60 11.15 -7.88 -2.55
N LEU A 61 9.85 -7.97 -2.27
CA LEU A 61 9.30 -8.88 -1.25
C LEU A 61 9.51 -10.34 -1.60
N TYR A 62 9.32 -10.72 -2.87
CA TYR A 62 9.62 -12.07 -3.36
C TYR A 62 11.10 -12.45 -3.21
N ARG A 63 12.01 -11.53 -3.56
CA ARG A 63 13.46 -11.76 -3.41
C ARG A 63 13.89 -11.96 -1.95
N GLN A 64 13.14 -11.40 -1.00
CA GLN A 64 13.34 -11.62 0.44
C GLN A 64 12.80 -12.98 0.92
N LYS A 65 12.36 -13.88 0.01
CA LYS A 65 11.78 -15.19 0.31
C LYS A 65 10.56 -15.14 1.23
N LEU A 66 9.79 -14.05 1.18
CA LEU A 66 8.50 -14.00 1.84
C LEU A 66 7.53 -14.97 1.15
N GLU A 67 6.68 -15.63 1.94
CA GLU A 67 5.66 -16.54 1.41
C GLU A 67 4.72 -15.83 0.43
N SER A 68 4.27 -16.52 -0.63
CA SER A 68 3.35 -15.97 -1.63
C SER A 68 2.08 -15.39 -1.02
N LYS A 69 1.58 -15.98 0.07
CA LYS A 69 0.43 -15.46 0.83
C LYS A 69 0.71 -14.08 1.44
N THR A 70 1.95 -13.81 1.86
CA THR A 70 2.37 -12.51 2.37
C THR A 70 2.42 -11.48 1.25
N VAL A 71 3.00 -11.83 0.09
CA VAL A 71 3.06 -10.94 -1.07
C VAL A 71 1.66 -10.61 -1.59
N ALA A 72 0.77 -11.60 -1.71
CA ALA A 72 -0.61 -11.39 -2.10
C ALA A 72 -1.35 -10.43 -1.13
N ARG A 73 -1.09 -10.55 0.17
CA ARG A 73 -1.66 -9.64 1.17
C ARG A 73 -1.11 -8.21 1.01
N HIS A 74 0.18 -8.04 0.74
CA HIS A 74 0.74 -6.73 0.40
C HIS A 74 0.09 -6.12 -0.84
N LEU A 75 -0.09 -6.90 -1.91
CA LEU A 75 -0.77 -6.45 -3.13
C LEU A 75 -2.19 -5.95 -2.82
N VAL A 76 -2.99 -6.74 -2.08
CA VAL A 76 -4.35 -6.34 -1.68
C VAL A 76 -4.33 -5.09 -0.81
N THR A 77 -3.39 -4.99 0.13
CA THR A 77 -3.24 -3.79 0.98
C THR A 77 -2.95 -2.54 0.13
N LEU A 78 -1.99 -2.62 -0.80
CA LEU A 78 -1.63 -1.51 -1.68
C LEU A 78 -2.81 -1.08 -2.56
N ARG A 79 -3.54 -2.04 -3.14
CA ARG A 79 -4.73 -1.74 -3.97
C ARG A 79 -5.79 -0.97 -3.20
N ASN A 80 -6.08 -1.39 -1.96
CA ASN A 80 -7.05 -0.67 -1.13
C ASN A 80 -6.54 0.71 -0.70
N PHE A 81 -5.24 0.83 -0.42
CA PHE A 81 -4.62 2.08 0.01
C PHE A 81 -4.61 3.13 -1.09
N PHE A 82 -4.15 2.79 -2.30
CA PHE A 82 -4.09 3.74 -3.41
C PHE A 82 -5.48 4.08 -3.95
N ARG A 83 -6.40 3.12 -3.98
CA ARG A 83 -7.81 3.41 -4.26
C ARG A 83 -8.42 4.38 -3.25
N PHE A 84 -8.13 4.20 -1.95
CA PHE A 84 -8.56 5.16 -0.93
C PHE A 84 -7.94 6.54 -1.19
N ALA A 85 -6.64 6.62 -1.46
CA ALA A 85 -5.98 7.89 -1.75
C ALA A 85 -6.59 8.61 -2.96
N GLN A 86 -6.93 7.87 -4.02
CA GLN A 86 -7.60 8.43 -5.19
C GLN A 86 -9.01 8.94 -4.85
N ILE A 87 -9.81 8.16 -4.10
CA ILE A 87 -11.17 8.56 -3.69
C ILE A 87 -11.16 9.80 -2.80
N GLN A 88 -10.09 10.01 -2.04
CA GLN A 88 -9.89 11.19 -1.19
C GLN A 88 -9.21 12.36 -1.93
N ASP A 89 -9.10 12.30 -3.26
CA ASP A 89 -8.45 13.30 -4.12
C ASP A 89 -6.99 13.62 -3.72
N LEU A 90 -6.31 12.68 -3.07
CA LEU A 90 -4.91 12.83 -2.63
C LEU A 90 -3.91 12.51 -3.76
N ILE A 91 -4.37 11.77 -4.77
CA ILE A 91 -3.67 11.45 -6.01
C ILE A 91 -4.68 11.49 -7.16
N SER A 92 -4.22 11.85 -8.36
CA SER A 92 -5.10 11.92 -9.54
C SER A 92 -5.46 10.54 -10.08
N GLU A 93 -4.51 9.60 -10.04
CA GLU A 93 -4.66 8.26 -10.60
C GLU A 93 -4.17 7.21 -9.61
N ASP A 94 -4.86 6.06 -9.56
CA ASP A 94 -4.47 4.92 -8.74
C ASP A 94 -3.37 4.10 -9.46
N PRO A 95 -2.10 4.11 -8.99
CA PRO A 95 -1.00 3.38 -9.63
C PRO A 95 -1.12 1.85 -9.50
N SER A 96 -2.04 1.36 -8.68
CA SER A 96 -2.28 -0.07 -8.45
C SER A 96 -3.32 -0.68 -9.39
N VAL A 97 -3.91 0.12 -10.27
CA VAL A 97 -4.84 -0.36 -11.30
C VAL A 97 -4.13 -1.38 -12.19
N ASN A 98 -4.78 -2.53 -12.40
CA ASN A 98 -4.24 -3.66 -13.17
C ASN A 98 -2.87 -4.17 -12.66
N LEU A 99 -2.60 -4.01 -11.36
CA LEU A 99 -1.45 -4.62 -10.72
C LEU A 99 -1.75 -6.09 -10.43
N GLU A 100 -1.00 -6.97 -11.06
CA GLU A 100 -1.07 -8.42 -10.83
C GLU A 100 0.05 -8.85 -9.88
N SER A 101 -0.12 -10.01 -9.25
CA SER A 101 0.99 -10.61 -8.51
C SER A 101 2.08 -11.00 -9.51
N PRO A 102 3.36 -10.65 -9.26
CA PRO A 102 4.47 -11.31 -9.92
C PRO A 102 4.45 -12.83 -9.68
#